data_AF-A0A1Y1UGH8-F1
#
_entry.id   AF-A0A1Y1UGH8-F1
#
_cell.length_a   1.000
_cell.length_b   1.000
_cell.length_c   1.000
_cell.angle_alpha   90.00
_cell.angle_beta   90.00
_cell.angle_gamma   90.00
#
_symmetry.space_group_name_H-M   'P 1'
#
loop_
_entity.id
_entity.type
_entity.pdbx_description
1 polymer ?
#
loop_
_entity_poly.entity_id
_entity_poly.type
_entity_poly.pdbx_seq_one_letter_code
_entity_poly.pdbx_strand_id
1 'polypeptide(L)'
;MSPSSPASSSSSLPSSNVLLALPDGAIPSGHEDAKSHTISTIGGYPTFPPLSSQDKAPEEIRCGICHQAIPLLAQVYCPPEDGENDRTVYVWACARSSCQRRDGSVRAYRASLRNDEYAIDAAAKRAAAAKAAEAERERARKNPFSMPASGDGKSLFGSAQPLFGAPPSADLSNPPDISSLSLQPNASTSHAPPLPAYQPPQYLTTIDEYLAPPEDVDMDDDEEDQMDLRNERWEQLLPKHMDEVFERYVKRLKDADGGAGQVLRYELGGVPVPYSSKSPLYSRLFPGAPITRTPDAEEEPDFADFYNPESLPPCSRCGAKRVFELQLVPSLISILSPDKLTTTGKAPSKKERKQSEEERKKDLARIAAGLKGQGDEQEIGDMNWGSILVFGCEADCVGVGEEFVAVEWESFLSETSE
;
A
#
# COMPACT_ATOMS: atom_id res chain seq x y z
N MET A 1 43.94 6.70 -31.21
CA MET A 1 43.25 5.67 -30.41
C MET A 1 43.23 6.18 -28.98
N SER A 2 42.14 6.85 -28.63
CA SER A 2 41.90 7.43 -27.32
C SER A 2 40.47 7.02 -26.95
N PRO A 3 40.22 6.58 -25.71
CA PRO A 3 38.96 5.95 -25.33
C PRO A 3 37.86 7.01 -25.28
N SER A 4 36.74 6.70 -25.93
CA SER A 4 35.53 7.49 -25.95
C SER A 4 34.89 7.52 -24.56
N SER A 5 34.60 8.72 -24.05
CA SER A 5 33.71 8.89 -22.89
C SER A 5 32.27 8.50 -23.28
N PRO A 6 31.56 7.71 -22.46
CA PRO A 6 30.17 7.36 -22.73
C PRO A 6 29.27 8.57 -22.49
N ALA A 7 28.27 8.69 -23.37
CA ALA A 7 27.21 9.67 -23.28
C ALA A 7 26.47 9.52 -21.94
N SER A 8 26.13 10.65 -21.32
CA SER A 8 25.19 10.70 -20.22
C SER A 8 23.80 10.31 -20.74
N SER A 9 23.49 9.02 -20.74
CA SER A 9 22.13 8.53 -20.67
C SER A 9 21.56 9.03 -19.34
N SER A 10 20.54 9.88 -19.42
CA SER A 10 19.65 10.12 -18.31
C SER A 10 19.03 8.78 -17.92
N SER A 11 19.58 8.14 -16.90
CA SER A 11 19.00 6.99 -16.23
C SER A 11 17.68 7.45 -15.61
N SER A 12 16.58 7.26 -16.33
CA SER A 12 15.28 7.10 -15.69
C SER A 12 15.40 5.85 -14.82
N LEU A 13 15.68 6.05 -13.53
CA LEU A 13 15.67 4.99 -12.53
C LEU A 13 14.33 4.24 -12.65
N PRO A 14 14.30 2.91 -12.47
CA PRO A 14 13.06 2.15 -12.45
C PRO A 14 12.33 2.39 -11.11
N SER A 15 11.82 3.61 -10.89
CA SER A 15 10.89 3.86 -9.80
C SER A 15 9.55 3.24 -10.19
N SER A 16 9.15 2.16 -9.51
CA SER A 16 7.75 1.71 -9.59
C SER A 16 6.84 2.75 -8.96
N ASN A 17 5.62 2.95 -9.48
CA ASN A 17 4.62 3.88 -8.90
C ASN A 17 4.02 3.36 -7.57
N VAL A 18 4.70 2.41 -6.92
CA VAL A 18 4.24 1.74 -5.71
C VAL A 18 4.72 2.52 -4.50
N LEU A 19 3.80 2.84 -3.60
CA LEU A 19 4.10 3.45 -2.31
C LEU A 19 4.08 2.38 -1.22
N LEU A 20 5.18 2.27 -0.47
CA LEU A 20 5.29 1.39 0.69
C LEU A 20 4.96 2.18 1.95
N ALA A 21 4.03 1.66 2.73
CA ALA A 21 3.59 2.29 3.96
C ALA A 21 4.20 1.61 5.20
N LEU A 22 4.72 2.43 6.10
CA LEU A 22 5.49 2.06 7.28
C LEU A 22 4.88 2.65 8.55
N PRO A 23 4.95 1.94 9.69
CA PRO A 23 4.52 2.50 10.98
C PRO A 23 5.49 3.59 11.45
N ASP A 24 4.98 4.79 11.73
CA ASP A 24 5.74 5.97 12.18
C ASP A 24 5.37 6.40 13.61
N GLY A 25 5.34 5.42 14.51
CA GLY A 25 5.13 5.68 15.94
C GLY A 25 3.67 5.96 16.34
N ALA A 26 3.44 6.02 17.65
CA ALA A 26 2.10 6.14 18.23
C ALA A 26 1.60 7.58 18.28
N ILE A 27 0.33 7.78 17.94
CA ILE A 27 -0.33 9.08 18.06
C ILE A 27 -0.66 9.32 19.55
N PRO A 28 -0.25 10.46 20.13
CA PRO A 28 -0.56 10.78 21.51
C PRO A 28 -2.07 10.81 21.79
N SER A 29 -2.46 10.37 22.98
CA SER A 29 -3.86 10.39 23.39
C SER A 29 -4.41 11.82 23.41
N GLY A 30 -5.48 12.07 22.65
CA GLY A 30 -6.12 13.38 22.57
C GLY A 30 -5.52 14.34 21.54
N HIS A 31 -4.54 13.89 20.74
CA HIS A 31 -4.02 14.67 19.61
C HIS A 31 -5.10 14.88 18.54
N GLU A 32 -5.08 16.02 17.85
CA GLU A 32 -6.08 16.38 16.83
C GLU A 32 -6.03 15.45 15.62
N ASP A 33 -4.83 14.98 15.23
CA ASP A 33 -4.62 14.03 14.13
C ASP A 33 -5.40 12.74 14.28
N ALA A 34 -5.66 12.28 15.52
CA ALA A 34 -6.47 11.08 15.76
C ALA A 34 -7.95 11.26 15.33
N LYS A 35 -8.36 12.51 15.07
CA LYS A 35 -9.70 12.89 14.57
C LYS A 35 -9.64 13.52 13.18
N SER A 36 -8.53 13.37 12.46
CA SER A 36 -8.41 13.82 11.08
C SER A 36 -8.65 12.68 10.11
N HIS A 37 -9.42 12.93 9.05
CA HIS A 37 -9.66 11.96 7.97
C HIS A 37 -8.53 11.96 6.92
N THR A 38 -7.67 12.98 6.93
CA THR A 38 -6.54 13.14 6.01
C THR A 38 -5.24 12.55 6.54
N ILE A 39 -5.27 11.97 7.75
CA ILE A 39 -4.12 11.31 8.36
C ILE A 39 -4.26 9.80 8.19
N SER A 40 -3.22 9.18 7.64
CA SER A 40 -3.13 7.73 7.54
C SER A 40 -2.72 7.13 8.88
N THR A 41 -3.47 6.15 9.37
CA THR A 41 -3.26 5.56 10.70
C THR A 41 -3.41 4.04 10.70
N ILE A 42 -2.66 3.38 11.57
CA ILE A 42 -2.84 1.97 11.92
C ILE A 42 -3.64 1.89 13.23
N GLY A 43 -4.73 1.12 13.22
CA GLY A 43 -5.63 1.00 14.36
C GLY A 43 -6.38 2.31 14.68
N GLY A 44 -6.84 2.44 15.92
CA GLY A 44 -7.62 3.60 16.36
C GLY A 44 -9.08 3.56 15.90
N TYR A 45 -9.72 4.73 15.95
CA TYR A 45 -11.07 4.94 15.47
C TYR A 45 -11.03 5.61 14.10
N PRO A 46 -11.78 5.11 13.11
CA PRO A 46 -11.84 5.74 11.80
C PRO A 46 -12.48 7.13 11.91
N THR A 47 -11.96 8.06 11.11
CA THR A 47 -12.54 9.38 10.91
C THR A 47 -12.97 9.53 9.47
N PHE A 48 -14.26 9.79 9.25
CA PHE A 48 -14.83 10.04 7.93
C PHE A 48 -14.78 11.53 7.58
N PRO A 49 -14.53 11.87 6.31
CA PRO A 49 -14.60 13.25 5.84
C PRO A 49 -16.02 13.82 6.02
N PRO A 50 -16.19 15.15 5.91
CA PRO A 50 -17.52 15.74 5.88
C PRO A 50 -18.32 15.29 4.67
N LEU A 51 -19.25 14.37 4.90
CA LEU A 51 -20.09 13.81 3.84
C LEU A 51 -21.29 14.69 3.54
N SER A 52 -21.81 14.55 2.32
CA SER A 52 -23.03 15.22 1.88
C SER A 52 -24.25 14.74 2.67
N SER A 53 -25.38 15.45 2.60
CA SER A 53 -26.62 15.02 3.26
C SER A 53 -27.19 13.70 2.75
N GLN A 54 -26.76 13.25 1.56
CA GLN A 54 -27.20 11.99 0.94
C GLN A 54 -26.34 10.79 1.37
N ASP A 55 -25.06 11.00 1.69
CA ASP A 55 -24.14 9.96 2.12
C ASP A 55 -23.87 10.10 3.63
N LYS A 56 -24.22 9.09 4.42
CA LYS A 56 -23.93 9.09 5.86
C LYS A 56 -22.77 8.15 6.16
N ALA A 57 -21.89 8.58 7.06
CA ALA A 57 -20.84 7.73 7.58
C ALA A 57 -21.52 6.56 8.31
N PRO A 58 -21.06 5.32 8.10
CA PRO A 58 -21.60 4.19 8.83
C PRO A 58 -21.32 4.38 10.32
N GLU A 59 -22.35 4.25 11.17
CA GLU A 59 -22.21 4.41 12.63
C GLU A 59 -21.29 3.34 13.24
N GLU A 60 -21.28 2.15 12.66
CA GLU A 60 -20.40 1.04 13.00
C GLU A 60 -20.23 0.12 11.79
N ILE A 61 -19.12 -0.62 11.75
CA ILE A 61 -18.92 -1.70 10.79
C ILE A 61 -19.11 -3.02 11.50
N ARG A 62 -20.06 -3.83 11.03
CA ARG A 62 -20.34 -5.16 11.57
C ARG A 62 -19.73 -6.26 10.73
N CYS A 63 -19.26 -7.32 11.39
CA CYS A 63 -18.84 -8.55 10.74
C CYS A 63 -20.03 -9.23 10.05
N GLY A 64 -19.86 -9.73 8.82
CA GLY A 64 -20.90 -10.49 8.11
C GLY A 64 -21.24 -11.84 8.75
N ILE A 65 -20.42 -12.30 9.69
CA ILE A 65 -20.52 -13.64 10.29
C ILE A 65 -21.10 -13.59 11.71
N CYS A 66 -20.46 -12.85 12.62
CA CYS A 66 -20.94 -12.72 13.99
C CYS A 66 -21.87 -11.52 14.22
N HIS A 67 -22.01 -10.63 13.23
CA HIS A 67 -22.83 -9.41 13.28
C HIS A 67 -22.45 -8.41 14.38
N GLN A 68 -21.27 -8.56 14.96
CA GLN A 68 -20.72 -7.65 15.97
C GLN A 68 -19.81 -6.61 15.33
N ALA A 69 -19.63 -5.48 16.00
CA ALA A 69 -18.72 -4.43 15.56
C ALA A 69 -17.27 -4.97 15.43
N ILE A 70 -16.58 -4.57 14.36
CA ILE A 70 -15.20 -4.97 14.07
C ILE A 70 -14.25 -3.78 14.17
N PRO A 71 -13.02 -3.98 14.67
CA PRO A 71 -12.03 -2.92 14.77
C PRO A 71 -11.39 -2.57 13.42
N LEU A 72 -10.95 -1.31 13.31
CA LEU A 72 -10.20 -0.80 12.18
C LEU A 72 -8.77 -1.36 12.20
N LEU A 73 -8.28 -1.86 11.06
CA LEU A 73 -6.88 -2.22 10.86
C LEU A 73 -6.07 -1.01 10.41
N ALA A 74 -6.53 -0.32 9.37
CA ALA A 74 -5.86 0.83 8.79
C ALA A 74 -6.85 1.84 8.19
N GLN A 75 -6.54 3.12 8.35
CA GLN A 75 -7.10 4.25 7.61
C GLN A 75 -5.99 4.81 6.72
N VAL A 76 -6.25 4.97 5.44
CA VAL A 76 -5.24 5.33 4.43
C VAL A 76 -5.78 6.51 3.63
N TYR A 77 -5.22 7.69 3.87
CA TYR A 77 -5.47 8.86 3.05
C TYR A 77 -4.62 8.75 1.78
N CYS A 78 -5.29 8.66 0.63
CA CYS A 78 -4.72 8.34 -0.66
C CYS A 78 -5.46 9.08 -1.79
N PRO A 79 -5.34 10.42 -1.87
CA PRO A 79 -5.88 11.17 -3.00
C PRO A 79 -5.26 10.63 -4.30
N PRO A 80 -6.05 10.37 -5.37
CA PRO A 80 -5.49 9.91 -6.64
C PRO A 80 -4.62 11.02 -7.22
N GLU A 81 -3.45 10.68 -7.79
CA GLU A 81 -2.53 11.67 -8.37
C GLU A 81 -3.20 12.56 -9.43
N ASP A 82 -4.10 11.96 -10.21
CA ASP A 82 -4.90 12.65 -11.20
C ASP A 82 -6.36 12.91 -10.77
N GLY A 83 -6.71 12.67 -9.52
CA GLY A 83 -8.06 12.79 -8.99
C GLY A 83 -8.50 14.22 -8.71
N GLU A 84 -9.81 14.46 -8.69
CA GLU A 84 -10.40 15.70 -8.15
C GLU A 84 -10.87 15.53 -6.70
N ASN A 85 -10.68 14.34 -6.12
CA ASN A 85 -11.27 13.96 -4.84
C ASN A 85 -10.20 13.64 -3.80
N ASP A 86 -10.44 14.10 -2.59
CA ASP A 86 -9.78 13.61 -1.39
C ASP A 86 -10.35 12.22 -1.07
N ARG A 87 -9.49 11.21 -1.14
CA ARG A 87 -9.88 9.80 -1.05
C ARG A 87 -9.23 9.16 0.18
N THR A 88 -10.05 8.51 1.00
CA THR A 88 -9.60 7.74 2.16
C THR A 88 -10.15 6.32 2.10
N VAL A 89 -9.29 5.32 2.22
CA VAL A 89 -9.65 3.92 2.32
C VAL A 89 -9.53 3.45 3.77
N TYR A 90 -10.47 2.64 4.19
CA TYR A 90 -10.53 2.09 5.53
C TYR A 90 -10.68 0.58 5.44
N VAL A 91 -9.91 -0.17 6.23
CA VAL A 91 -9.95 -1.63 6.25
C VAL A 91 -10.21 -2.11 7.66
N TRP A 92 -11.21 -2.98 7.84
CA TRP A 92 -11.58 -3.60 9.11
C TRP A 92 -11.51 -5.11 9.03
N ALA A 93 -11.19 -5.77 10.14
CA ALA A 93 -11.26 -7.23 10.24
C ALA A 93 -11.76 -7.70 11.60
N CYS A 94 -12.48 -8.82 11.60
CA CYS A 94 -12.96 -9.44 12.82
C CYS A 94 -11.82 -10.17 13.54
N ALA A 95 -11.50 -9.73 14.75
CA ALA A 95 -10.48 -10.35 15.60
C ALA A 95 -10.91 -11.69 16.23
N ARG A 96 -12.13 -12.17 15.99
CA ARG A 96 -12.62 -13.44 16.54
C ARG A 96 -12.13 -14.59 15.70
N SER A 97 -11.43 -15.54 16.31
CA SER A 97 -10.87 -16.73 15.64
C SER A 97 -11.92 -17.49 14.83
N SER A 98 -13.13 -17.64 15.39
CA SER A 98 -14.24 -18.30 14.70
C SER A 98 -14.60 -17.64 13.37
N CYS A 99 -14.51 -16.32 13.24
CA CYS A 99 -14.94 -15.58 12.05
C CYS A 99 -13.86 -15.54 10.95
N GLN A 100 -12.60 -15.76 11.30
CA GLN A 100 -11.50 -15.79 10.33
C GLN A 100 -11.71 -16.87 9.26
N ARG A 101 -11.11 -16.68 8.08
CA ARG A 101 -11.23 -17.59 6.91
C ARG A 101 -12.64 -17.71 6.32
N ARG A 102 -13.53 -16.78 6.66
CA ARG A 102 -14.90 -16.72 6.13
C ARG A 102 -15.17 -15.37 5.47
N ASP A 103 -15.89 -15.39 4.37
CA ASP A 103 -16.25 -14.18 3.62
C ASP A 103 -17.11 -13.25 4.49
N GLY A 104 -16.78 -11.95 4.47
CA GLY A 104 -17.43 -10.94 5.32
C GLY A 104 -16.81 -10.78 6.72
N SER A 105 -15.73 -11.49 7.02
CA SER A 105 -14.92 -11.25 8.23
C SER A 105 -14.01 -10.01 8.11
N VAL A 106 -13.60 -9.68 6.89
CA VAL A 106 -12.84 -8.47 6.52
C VAL A 106 -13.71 -7.63 5.61
N ARG A 107 -13.69 -6.31 5.82
CA ARG A 107 -14.48 -5.34 5.05
C ARG A 107 -13.66 -4.10 4.80
N ALA A 108 -13.84 -3.47 3.65
CA ALA A 108 -13.21 -2.19 3.34
C ALA A 108 -14.24 -1.20 2.85
N TYR A 109 -14.04 0.06 3.22
CA TYR A 109 -14.84 1.17 2.73
C TYR A 109 -13.92 2.23 2.15
N ARG A 110 -14.43 2.95 1.16
CA ARG A 110 -13.82 4.16 0.64
C ARG A 110 -14.72 5.35 0.94
N ALA A 111 -14.12 6.46 1.36
CA ALA A 111 -14.75 7.77 1.37
C ALA A 111 -14.03 8.66 0.35
N SER A 112 -14.75 9.18 -0.65
CA SER A 112 -14.21 10.16 -1.60
C SER A 112 -14.99 11.46 -1.46
N LEU A 113 -14.29 12.58 -1.27
CA LEU A 113 -14.88 13.93 -1.19
C LEU A 113 -14.27 14.80 -2.27
N ARG A 114 -15.10 15.45 -3.08
CA ARG A 114 -14.61 16.38 -4.10
C ARG A 114 -13.90 17.56 -3.45
N ASN A 115 -12.65 17.78 -3.85
CA ASN A 115 -11.85 18.93 -3.41
C ASN A 115 -11.85 19.97 -4.53
N ASP A 116 -12.80 20.91 -4.48
CA ASP A 116 -13.01 21.90 -5.54
C ASP A 116 -11.79 22.81 -5.77
N GLU A 117 -11.04 23.13 -4.71
CA GLU A 117 -9.83 23.96 -4.81
C GLU A 117 -8.73 23.22 -5.56
N TYR A 118 -8.48 21.96 -5.19
CA TYR A 118 -7.53 21.11 -5.89
C TYR A 118 -7.96 20.86 -7.34
N ALA A 119 -9.25 20.62 -7.58
CA ALA A 119 -9.78 20.39 -8.93
C ALA A 119 -9.52 21.59 -9.87
N ILE A 120 -9.67 22.82 -9.36
CA ILE A 120 -9.37 24.04 -10.13
C ILE A 120 -7.87 24.14 -10.45
N ASP A 121 -7.00 23.92 -9.46
CA ASP A 121 -5.55 23.98 -9.64
C ASP A 121 -5.04 22.87 -10.59
N ALA A 122 -5.52 21.64 -10.41
CA ALA A 122 -5.20 20.50 -11.26
C ALA A 122 -5.66 20.74 -12.71
N ALA A 123 -6.87 21.28 -12.92
CA ALA A 123 -7.36 21.64 -14.25
C ALA A 123 -6.48 22.72 -14.91
N ALA A 124 -6.03 23.72 -14.14
CA ALA A 124 -5.13 24.75 -14.63
C ALA A 124 -3.75 24.17 -15.03
N LYS A 125 -3.18 23.29 -14.20
CA LYS A 125 -1.92 22.58 -14.47
C LYS A 125 -2.02 21.68 -15.71
N ARG A 126 -3.09 20.89 -15.85
CA ARG A 126 -3.33 20.05 -17.03
C ARG A 126 -3.50 20.88 -18.30
N ALA A 127 -4.24 21.99 -18.23
CA ALA A 127 -4.38 22.90 -19.37
C ALA A 127 -3.03 23.52 -19.78
N ALA A 128 -2.17 23.84 -18.81
CA ALA A 128 -0.82 24.33 -19.09
C ALA A 128 0.08 23.23 -19.70
N ALA A 129 0.06 22.02 -19.16
CA ALA A 129 0.82 20.87 -19.68
C ALA A 129 0.37 20.48 -21.10
N ALA A 130 -0.93 20.45 -21.38
CA ALA A 130 -1.47 20.17 -22.71
C ALA A 130 -1.02 21.23 -23.73
N LYS A 131 -1.03 22.52 -23.36
CA LYS A 131 -0.51 23.61 -24.21
C LYS A 131 1.00 23.48 -24.45
N ALA A 132 1.77 23.10 -23.42
CA ALA A 132 3.20 22.89 -23.55
C ALA A 132 3.51 21.70 -24.49
N ALA A 133 2.82 20.58 -24.32
CA ALA A 133 2.95 19.39 -25.16
C ALA A 133 2.51 19.65 -26.61
N GLU A 134 1.44 20.43 -26.83
CA GLU A 134 1.02 20.84 -28.17
C GLU A 134 2.05 21.78 -28.83
N ALA A 135 2.58 22.75 -28.08
CA ALA A 135 3.65 23.63 -28.57
C ALA A 135 4.93 22.84 -28.90
N GLU A 136 5.26 21.82 -28.11
CA GLU A 136 6.37 20.91 -28.38
C GLU A 136 6.12 20.05 -29.64
N ARG A 137 4.93 19.47 -29.78
CA ARG A 137 4.53 18.74 -30.99
C ARG A 137 4.54 19.63 -32.23
N GLU A 138 4.12 20.89 -32.12
CA GLU A 138 4.22 21.86 -33.20
C GLU A 138 5.67 22.21 -33.54
N ARG A 139 6.55 22.38 -32.55
CA ARG A 139 7.98 22.58 -32.76
C ARG A 139 8.61 21.38 -33.46
N ALA A 140 8.25 20.16 -33.04
CA ALA A 140 8.70 18.93 -33.68
C ALA A 140 8.19 18.81 -35.13
N ARG A 141 6.95 19.21 -35.41
CA ARG A 141 6.40 19.26 -36.78
C ARG A 141 7.09 20.31 -37.67
N LYS A 142 7.50 21.44 -37.11
CA LYS A 142 8.18 22.52 -37.84
C LYS A 142 9.66 22.20 -38.13
N ASN A 143 10.28 21.25 -37.42
CA ASN A 143 11.68 20.86 -37.60
C ASN A 143 11.86 19.34 -37.90
N PRO A 144 11.61 18.86 -39.14
CA PRO A 144 11.68 17.44 -39.46
C PRO A 144 13.09 16.91 -39.81
N PHE A 145 14.18 17.68 -39.66
CA PHE A 145 15.54 17.26 -40.09
C PHE A 145 16.74 17.73 -39.25
N SER A 146 16.58 18.27 -38.04
CA SER A 146 17.76 18.58 -37.22
C SER A 146 18.18 17.38 -36.36
N MET A 147 18.78 16.38 -37.01
CA MET A 147 19.77 15.49 -36.39
C MET A 147 21.16 15.85 -36.93
N PRO A 148 22.26 15.73 -36.15
CA PRO A 148 23.58 16.17 -36.57
C PRO A 148 24.14 15.17 -37.59
N ALA A 149 24.12 15.54 -38.86
CA ALA A 149 24.88 14.81 -39.87
C ALA A 149 26.36 15.17 -39.71
N SER A 150 27.15 14.24 -39.18
CA SER A 150 28.60 14.23 -39.35
C SER A 150 28.93 14.25 -40.84
N GLY A 151 29.68 15.27 -41.27
CA GLY A 151 30.23 15.41 -42.61
C GLY A 151 31.38 16.41 -42.58
N ASP A 152 32.59 15.89 -42.70
CA ASP A 152 33.88 16.56 -42.56
C ASP A 152 34.12 17.79 -43.45
N GLY A 153 34.81 18.78 -42.86
CA GLY A 153 36.02 19.35 -43.45
C GLY A 153 35.91 20.60 -44.34
N LYS A 154 35.95 21.80 -43.74
CA LYS A 154 37.06 22.79 -43.86
C LYS A 154 36.59 24.22 -43.53
N SER A 155 37.12 24.69 -42.39
CA SER A 155 37.69 26.02 -42.14
C SER A 155 37.05 27.24 -42.81
N LEU A 156 36.51 28.15 -42.00
CA LEU A 156 36.88 29.56 -42.16
C LEU A 156 36.85 30.29 -40.82
N PHE A 157 38.07 30.57 -40.37
CA PHE A 157 38.47 31.32 -39.20
C PHE A 157 38.15 32.82 -39.35
N GLY A 158 37.87 33.47 -38.22
CA GLY A 158 37.95 34.93 -38.06
C GLY A 158 36.58 35.59 -37.89
N SER A 159 36.28 36.34 -36.83
CA SER A 159 37.17 37.09 -35.94
C SER A 159 36.37 37.69 -34.77
N ALA A 160 37.01 37.77 -33.59
CA ALA A 160 36.94 38.79 -32.53
C ALA A 160 35.56 39.25 -31.99
N GLN A 161 35.29 39.45 -30.70
CA GLN A 161 35.92 39.26 -29.39
C GLN A 161 34.78 39.52 -28.36
N PRO A 162 34.98 39.35 -27.04
CA PRO A 162 33.93 39.12 -26.04
C PRO A 162 33.43 40.42 -25.39
N LEU A 163 32.20 40.45 -24.87
CA LEU A 163 31.85 41.46 -23.87
C LEU A 163 30.65 41.04 -23.01
N PHE A 164 30.94 40.82 -21.74
CA PHE A 164 30.01 40.67 -20.62
C PHE A 164 28.71 41.48 -20.78
N GLY A 165 27.57 40.79 -20.72
CA GLY A 165 26.26 41.35 -20.48
C GLY A 165 25.52 40.48 -19.46
N ALA A 166 25.20 41.05 -18.31
CA ALA A 166 24.65 40.39 -17.12
C ALA A 166 23.28 39.70 -17.35
N PRO A 167 22.90 38.72 -16.52
CA PRO A 167 21.58 38.10 -16.57
C PRO A 167 20.47 39.02 -16.04
N PRO A 168 19.21 38.82 -16.45
CA PRO A 168 18.06 39.57 -15.96
C PRO A 168 17.69 39.10 -14.54
N SER A 169 17.65 40.04 -13.59
CA SER A 169 16.95 39.84 -12.31
C SER A 169 15.46 39.97 -12.54
N ALA A 170 14.74 38.86 -12.55
CA ALA A 170 13.31 38.82 -12.27
C ALA A 170 13.14 38.46 -10.80
N ASP A 171 12.52 39.38 -10.07
CA ASP A 171 12.21 39.30 -8.65
C ASP A 171 11.15 38.20 -8.41
N LEU A 172 11.58 37.04 -7.90
CA LEU A 172 10.72 35.99 -7.38
C LEU A 172 10.82 36.02 -5.85
N SER A 173 10.02 36.89 -5.25
CA SER A 173 9.86 36.94 -3.79
C SER A 173 8.37 36.93 -3.45
N ASN A 174 7.79 35.72 -3.40
CA ASN A 174 6.89 35.28 -2.33
C ASN A 174 6.48 33.81 -2.56
N PRO A 175 6.77 32.88 -1.64
CA PRO A 175 6.07 31.60 -1.62
C PRO A 175 4.60 31.84 -1.24
N PRO A 176 3.62 31.10 -1.80
CA PRO A 176 2.26 31.15 -1.30
C PRO A 176 2.26 30.68 0.16
N ASP A 177 1.74 31.55 1.03
CA ASP A 177 1.59 31.31 2.45
C ASP A 177 0.52 30.22 2.67
N ILE A 178 0.98 29.00 2.93
CA ILE A 178 0.19 27.80 3.25
C ILE A 178 -0.59 27.93 4.57
N SER A 179 -0.51 29.07 5.26
CA SER A 179 -1.11 29.29 6.57
C SER A 179 -2.59 29.72 6.54
N SER A 180 -3.26 29.70 5.37
CA SER A 180 -4.65 30.18 5.24
C SER A 180 -5.62 29.22 4.57
N LEU A 181 -5.34 27.90 4.61
CA LEU A 181 -6.35 26.86 4.38
C LEU A 181 -7.33 26.82 5.55
N SER A 182 -8.21 27.82 5.62
CA SER A 182 -9.31 27.84 6.57
C SER A 182 -10.42 26.92 6.05
N LEU A 183 -10.31 25.64 6.40
CA LEU A 183 -11.39 24.68 6.21
C LEU A 183 -12.63 25.16 6.97
N GLN A 184 -13.69 25.47 6.24
CA GLN A 184 -15.00 25.67 6.84
C GLN A 184 -15.43 24.38 7.56
N PRO A 185 -16.05 24.45 8.75
CA PRO A 185 -16.29 23.28 9.60
C PRO A 185 -17.53 22.53 9.12
N ASN A 186 -17.39 21.77 8.04
CA ASN A 186 -18.18 20.55 7.93
C ASN A 186 -17.44 19.53 8.80
N ALA A 187 -17.96 19.27 10.00
CA ALA A 187 -17.25 18.46 10.98
C ALA A 187 -17.04 17.04 10.46
N SER A 188 -15.79 16.58 10.43
CA SER A 188 -15.46 15.17 10.20
C SER A 188 -16.15 14.30 11.26
N THR A 189 -16.59 13.11 10.88
CA THR A 189 -17.30 12.20 11.79
C THR A 189 -16.36 11.07 12.19
N SER A 190 -15.91 11.06 13.44
CA SER A 190 -15.09 9.98 14.00
C SER A 190 -15.92 8.98 14.77
N HIS A 191 -15.55 7.70 14.66
CA HIS A 191 -16.04 6.68 15.60
C HIS A 191 -15.48 6.94 17.01
N ALA A 192 -16.15 6.36 18.01
CA ALA A 192 -15.82 6.55 19.40
C ALA A 192 -16.19 5.29 20.23
N PRO A 193 -15.70 5.18 21.48
CA PRO A 193 -16.18 4.17 22.44
C PRO A 193 -17.72 4.18 22.54
N PRO A 194 -18.39 3.02 22.68
CA PRO A 194 -17.85 1.72 23.09
C PRO A 194 -17.39 0.80 21.93
N LEU A 195 -17.18 1.33 20.72
CA LEU A 195 -16.72 0.51 19.58
C LEU A 195 -15.31 -0.06 19.82
N PRO A 196 -15.03 -1.28 19.33
CA PRO A 196 -13.71 -1.90 19.47
C PRO A 196 -12.68 -1.20 18.57
N ALA A 197 -11.51 -0.88 19.12
CA ALA A 197 -10.40 -0.26 18.41
C ALA A 197 -9.05 -0.72 18.97
N TYR A 198 -8.02 -0.80 18.12
CA TYR A 198 -6.65 -1.02 18.56
C TYR A 198 -6.04 0.29 19.08
N GLN A 199 -5.46 0.26 20.28
CA GLN A 199 -4.91 1.44 20.94
C GLN A 199 -3.48 1.18 21.46
N PRO A 200 -2.57 2.18 21.40
CA PRO A 200 -2.75 3.48 20.74
C PRO A 200 -2.73 3.37 19.20
N PRO A 201 -3.44 4.26 18.48
CA PRO A 201 -3.26 4.39 17.03
C PRO A 201 -1.82 4.79 16.71
N GLN A 202 -1.36 4.42 15.52
CA GLN A 202 -0.03 4.76 15.03
C GLN A 202 -0.11 5.51 13.71
N TYR A 203 0.81 6.44 13.47
CA TYR A 203 0.95 7.07 12.17
C TYR A 203 1.39 6.05 11.12
N LEU A 204 0.93 6.26 9.90
CA LEU A 204 1.31 5.48 8.74
C LEU A 204 1.95 6.44 7.72
N THR A 205 3.25 6.30 7.48
CA THR A 205 4.00 7.10 6.50
C THR A 205 4.25 6.31 5.23
N THR A 206 4.36 6.98 4.10
CA THR A 206 4.62 6.36 2.80
C THR A 206 6.00 6.74 2.29
N ILE A 207 6.68 5.77 1.68
CA ILE A 207 7.93 5.95 0.92
C ILE A 207 7.76 5.32 -0.47
N ASP A 208 8.51 5.82 -1.45
CA ASP A 208 8.51 5.23 -2.80
C ASP A 208 9.21 3.87 -2.78
N GLU A 209 8.64 2.88 -3.47
CA GLU A 209 9.31 1.60 -3.67
C GLU A 209 10.51 1.79 -4.61
N TYR A 210 11.71 1.68 -4.03
CA TYR A 210 12.94 1.58 -4.80
C TYR A 210 13.34 0.11 -4.92
N LEU A 211 13.45 -0.34 -6.17
CA LEU A 211 14.07 -1.61 -6.51
C LEU A 211 15.46 -1.31 -7.03
N ALA A 212 16.47 -1.82 -6.33
CA ALA A 212 17.81 -1.80 -6.87
C ALA A 212 17.76 -2.49 -8.25
N PRO A 213 18.25 -1.82 -9.33
CA PRO A 213 18.53 -2.53 -10.57
C PRO A 213 19.40 -3.75 -10.22
N PRO A 214 19.22 -4.90 -10.89
CA PRO A 214 20.22 -5.97 -10.78
C PRO A 214 21.56 -5.33 -11.10
N GLU A 215 22.46 -5.30 -10.13
CA GLU A 215 23.77 -4.72 -10.36
C GLU A 215 24.46 -5.65 -11.37
N ASP A 216 24.60 -5.21 -12.63
CA ASP A 216 25.61 -5.75 -13.55
C ASP A 216 27.00 -5.31 -13.05
N VAL A 217 27.32 -5.64 -11.79
CA VAL A 217 28.70 -5.64 -11.33
C VAL A 217 29.28 -6.95 -11.81
N ASP A 218 30.42 -6.88 -12.49
CA ASP A 218 31.38 -7.99 -12.52
C ASP A 218 31.73 -8.26 -11.04
N MET A 219 30.88 -9.02 -10.33
CA MET A 219 31.14 -9.43 -8.96
C MET A 219 32.35 -10.35 -9.03
N ASP A 220 33.38 -10.05 -8.25
CA ASP A 220 34.46 -11.02 -8.06
C ASP A 220 33.85 -12.33 -7.52
N ASP A 221 34.37 -13.48 -7.94
CA ASP A 221 33.83 -14.82 -7.60
C ASP A 221 33.50 -14.97 -6.09
N ASP A 222 34.26 -14.30 -5.21
CA ASP A 222 34.10 -14.32 -3.75
C ASP A 222 32.83 -13.59 -3.21
N GLU A 223 32.27 -12.62 -3.95
CA GLU A 223 31.05 -11.89 -3.60
C GLU A 223 29.79 -12.58 -4.16
N GLU A 224 29.90 -13.17 -5.35
CA GLU A 224 28.86 -14.03 -5.95
C GLU A 224 28.64 -15.28 -5.06
N ASP A 225 29.73 -15.95 -4.66
CA ASP A 225 29.69 -17.09 -3.73
C ASP A 225 29.04 -16.70 -2.38
N GLN A 226 29.28 -15.48 -1.87
CA GLN A 226 28.67 -15.00 -0.63
C GLN A 226 27.19 -14.69 -0.78
N MET A 227 26.75 -14.14 -1.92
CA MET A 227 25.33 -13.94 -2.21
C MET A 227 24.61 -15.28 -2.40
N ASP A 228 25.21 -16.23 -3.11
CA ASP A 228 24.68 -17.58 -3.29
C ASP A 228 24.61 -18.33 -1.96
N LEU A 229 25.67 -18.33 -1.14
CA LEU A 229 25.65 -18.89 0.20
C LEU A 229 24.59 -18.22 1.10
N ARG A 230 24.36 -16.91 0.94
CA ARG A 230 23.30 -16.20 1.67
C ARG A 230 21.94 -16.66 1.18
N ASN A 231 21.73 -16.77 -0.14
CA ASN A 231 20.48 -17.17 -0.76
C ASN A 231 20.13 -18.64 -0.45
N GLU A 232 21.10 -19.55 -0.56
CA GLU A 232 20.99 -20.96 -0.16
C GLU A 232 20.71 -21.10 1.34
N ARG A 233 21.34 -20.28 2.20
CA ARG A 233 21.05 -20.26 3.64
C ARG A 233 19.64 -19.75 3.93
N TRP A 234 19.08 -18.90 3.08
CA TRP A 234 17.68 -18.46 3.17
C TRP A 234 16.71 -19.52 2.65
N GLU A 235 17.00 -20.19 1.54
CA GLU A 235 16.24 -21.34 1.03
C GLU A 235 16.20 -22.50 2.04
N GLN A 236 17.26 -22.66 2.84
CA GLN A 236 17.31 -23.64 3.94
C GLN A 236 16.49 -23.23 5.18
N LEU A 237 16.20 -21.93 5.36
CA LEU A 237 15.37 -21.40 6.45
C LEU A 237 13.89 -21.32 6.08
N LEU A 238 13.57 -21.30 4.79
CA LEU A 238 12.21 -21.44 4.29
C LEU A 238 11.79 -22.92 4.45
N PRO A 239 10.59 -23.20 4.98
CA PRO A 239 10.08 -24.56 5.05
C PRO A 239 10.11 -25.21 3.66
N LYS A 240 10.69 -26.42 3.52
CA LYS A 240 10.91 -27.18 2.26
C LYS A 240 9.67 -27.50 1.40
N HIS A 241 8.51 -26.90 1.69
CA HIS A 241 7.23 -27.14 1.02
C HIS A 241 6.55 -25.85 0.54
N MET A 242 7.23 -24.70 0.67
CA MET A 242 6.67 -23.42 0.29
C MET A 242 6.71 -23.24 -1.23
N ASP A 243 5.76 -22.47 -1.73
CA ASP A 243 5.46 -22.31 -3.14
C ASP A 243 6.29 -21.17 -3.74
N GLU A 244 6.81 -21.31 -4.96
CA GLU A 244 7.70 -20.32 -5.59
C GLU A 244 7.06 -18.93 -5.69
N VAL A 245 5.74 -18.87 -5.86
CA VAL A 245 5.00 -17.59 -5.85
C VAL A 245 5.15 -16.88 -4.51
N PHE A 246 5.11 -17.64 -3.40
CA PHE A 246 5.32 -17.09 -2.06
C PHE A 246 6.79 -16.68 -1.84
N GLU A 247 7.74 -17.41 -2.41
CA GLU A 247 9.16 -17.02 -2.35
C GLU A 247 9.39 -15.68 -3.07
N ARG A 248 8.78 -15.49 -4.25
CA ARG A 248 8.81 -14.21 -4.97
C ARG A 248 8.14 -13.08 -4.18
N TYR A 249 7.02 -13.37 -3.52
CA TYR A 249 6.39 -12.42 -2.61
C TYR A 249 7.35 -11.99 -1.50
N VAL A 250 7.99 -12.94 -0.80
CA VAL A 250 8.94 -12.62 0.28
C VAL A 250 10.17 -11.89 -0.24
N LYS A 251 10.72 -12.30 -1.39
CA LYS A 251 11.85 -11.64 -2.04
C LYS A 251 11.52 -10.19 -2.38
N ARG A 252 10.38 -9.95 -3.05
CA ARG A 252 9.88 -8.61 -3.38
C ARG A 252 9.70 -7.73 -2.14
N LEU A 253 9.19 -8.30 -1.05
CA LEU A 253 9.02 -7.58 0.21
C LEU A 253 10.36 -7.24 0.89
N LYS A 254 11.41 -8.04 0.72
CA LYS A 254 12.72 -7.80 1.34
C LYS A 254 13.63 -6.89 0.53
N ASP A 255 13.58 -7.04 -0.79
CA ASP A 255 14.48 -6.35 -1.73
C ASP A 255 14.11 -4.87 -1.89
N ALA A 256 12.86 -4.50 -1.61
CA ALA A 256 12.46 -3.11 -1.56
C ALA A 256 13.09 -2.38 -0.36
N ASP A 257 13.67 -1.20 -0.59
CA ASP A 257 14.21 -0.37 0.49
C ASP A 257 13.14 -0.04 1.55
N GLY A 258 13.43 -0.32 2.82
CA GLY A 258 12.45 -0.21 3.91
C GLY A 258 11.47 -1.39 4.03
N GLY A 259 11.61 -2.40 3.18
CA GLY A 259 10.68 -3.52 3.05
C GLY A 259 10.48 -4.39 4.30
N ALA A 260 11.47 -4.44 5.19
CA ALA A 260 11.38 -5.18 6.46
C ALA A 260 10.33 -4.61 7.44
N GLY A 261 10.00 -3.32 7.32
CA GLY A 261 9.00 -2.65 8.16
C GLY A 261 7.65 -2.44 7.49
N GLN A 262 7.51 -2.77 6.20
CA GLN A 262 6.31 -2.42 5.43
C GLN A 262 5.10 -3.14 5.99
N VAL A 263 3.98 -2.42 6.06
CA VAL A 263 2.69 -2.95 6.54
C VAL A 263 1.61 -2.89 5.47
N LEU A 264 1.80 -2.04 4.46
CA LEU A 264 0.86 -1.83 3.36
C LEU A 264 1.64 -1.41 2.11
N ARG A 265 1.18 -1.88 0.95
CA ARG A 265 1.59 -1.44 -0.39
C ARG A 265 0.41 -0.75 -1.06
N TYR A 266 0.62 0.42 -1.62
CA TYR A 266 -0.41 1.20 -2.30
C TYR A 266 -0.01 1.43 -3.74
N GLU A 267 -0.92 1.11 -4.66
CA GLU A 267 -0.79 1.41 -6.09
C GLU A 267 -2.19 1.38 -6.73
N LEU A 268 -2.73 2.57 -7.04
CA LEU A 268 -4.06 2.67 -7.65
C LEU A 268 -4.00 2.28 -9.12
N GLY A 269 -4.73 1.22 -9.51
CA GLY A 269 -4.67 0.67 -10.85
C GLY A 269 -3.48 -0.27 -11.11
N GLY A 270 -2.72 -0.59 -10.07
CA GLY A 270 -1.56 -1.47 -10.14
C GLY A 270 -1.87 -2.95 -10.23
N VAL A 271 -0.84 -3.77 -10.05
CA VAL A 271 -0.94 -5.23 -10.02
C VAL A 271 -0.62 -5.73 -8.61
N PRO A 272 -1.52 -6.48 -7.94
CA PRO A 272 -1.25 -7.00 -6.62
C PRO A 272 -0.10 -8.02 -6.64
N VAL A 273 0.72 -8.04 -5.59
CA VAL A 273 1.77 -9.06 -5.48
C VAL A 273 1.11 -10.36 -4.99
N PRO A 274 1.14 -11.45 -5.77
CA PRO A 274 0.46 -12.68 -5.41
C PRO A 274 1.10 -13.32 -4.18
N TYR A 275 0.29 -13.73 -3.19
CA TYR A 275 0.81 -14.36 -1.97
C TYR A 275 1.10 -15.85 -2.14
N SER A 276 0.19 -16.62 -2.76
CA SER A 276 0.40 -18.05 -3.00
C SER A 276 -0.42 -18.57 -4.18
N SER A 277 0.20 -19.43 -4.99
CA SER A 277 -0.40 -20.16 -6.11
C SER A 277 -1.53 -21.11 -5.69
N LYS A 278 -1.52 -21.58 -4.44
CA LYS A 278 -2.55 -22.48 -3.89
C LYS A 278 -3.85 -21.75 -3.56
N SER A 279 -3.85 -20.42 -3.55
CA SER A 279 -5.03 -19.65 -3.16
C SER A 279 -6.06 -19.63 -4.30
N PRO A 280 -7.37 -19.78 -3.99
CA PRO A 280 -8.42 -19.58 -5.00
C PRO A 280 -8.40 -18.17 -5.60
N LEU A 281 -7.86 -17.20 -4.86
CA LEU A 281 -7.73 -15.82 -5.31
C LEU A 281 -6.69 -15.70 -6.43
N TYR A 282 -5.55 -16.37 -6.30
CA TYR A 282 -4.52 -16.41 -7.33
C TYR A 282 -5.06 -16.95 -8.65
N SER A 283 -5.75 -18.10 -8.62
CA SER A 283 -6.34 -18.68 -9.84
C SER A 283 -7.39 -17.77 -10.50
N ARG A 284 -8.05 -16.90 -9.72
CA ARG A 284 -9.06 -15.97 -10.22
C ARG A 284 -8.43 -14.70 -10.81
N LEU A 285 -7.42 -14.15 -10.15
CA LEU A 285 -6.78 -12.89 -10.56
C LEU A 285 -5.68 -13.08 -11.60
N PHE A 286 -5.01 -14.24 -11.62
CA PHE A 286 -3.88 -14.55 -12.49
C PHE A 286 -4.12 -15.87 -13.27
N PRO A 287 -5.18 -15.93 -14.10
CA PRO A 287 -5.48 -17.15 -14.86
C PRO A 287 -4.33 -17.51 -15.82
N GLY A 288 -3.77 -18.70 -15.66
CA GLY A 288 -2.71 -19.21 -16.54
C GLY A 288 -1.29 -18.75 -16.18
N ALA A 289 -1.11 -18.01 -15.08
CA ALA A 289 0.21 -17.65 -14.60
C ALA A 289 1.01 -18.89 -14.16
N PRO A 290 2.29 -19.00 -14.55
CA PRO A 290 3.12 -20.16 -14.23
C PRO A 290 3.33 -20.26 -12.71
N ILE A 291 3.04 -21.45 -12.17
CA ILE A 291 3.18 -21.75 -10.73
C ILE A 291 4.63 -22.04 -10.37
N THR A 292 5.38 -22.64 -11.30
CA THR A 292 6.80 -23.00 -11.16
C THR A 292 7.60 -22.42 -12.31
N ARG A 293 8.86 -22.05 -12.06
CA ARG A 293 9.81 -21.71 -13.12
C ARG A 293 9.96 -22.89 -14.06
N THR A 294 9.84 -22.64 -15.36
CA THR A 294 10.33 -23.59 -16.34
C THR A 294 11.86 -23.54 -16.30
N PRO A 295 12.56 -24.69 -16.22
CA PRO A 295 14.02 -24.73 -16.16
C PRO A 295 14.73 -23.99 -17.31
N ASP A 296 14.02 -23.81 -18.44
CA ASP A 296 14.55 -23.21 -19.67
C ASP A 296 14.21 -21.72 -19.84
N ALA A 297 13.55 -21.06 -18.86
CA ALA A 297 13.23 -19.63 -18.95
C ALA A 297 14.35 -18.77 -18.35
N GLU A 298 15.00 -17.98 -19.21
CA GLU A 298 16.04 -17.01 -18.82
C GLU A 298 15.46 -15.79 -18.07
N GLU A 299 14.18 -15.47 -18.28
CA GLU A 299 13.50 -14.31 -17.70
C GLU A 299 12.38 -14.73 -16.72
N GLU A 300 12.27 -14.02 -15.59
CA GLU A 300 11.18 -14.23 -14.64
C GLU A 300 9.83 -13.79 -15.26
N PRO A 301 8.75 -14.57 -15.11
CA PRO A 301 7.46 -14.22 -15.72
C PRO A 301 6.87 -13.00 -14.98
N ASP A 302 6.53 -11.97 -15.75
CA ASP A 302 5.84 -10.79 -15.24
C ASP A 302 4.37 -11.13 -14.94
N PHE A 303 3.97 -11.03 -13.68
CA PHE A 303 2.58 -11.28 -13.28
C PHE A 303 1.61 -10.25 -13.85
N ALA A 304 2.08 -9.09 -14.29
CA ALA A 304 1.26 -8.08 -14.95
C ALA A 304 0.60 -8.63 -16.23
N ASP A 305 1.29 -9.50 -16.97
CA ASP A 305 0.77 -10.10 -18.21
C ASP A 305 -0.43 -11.04 -17.97
N PHE A 306 -0.54 -11.57 -16.76
CA PHE A 306 -1.59 -12.52 -16.39
C PHE A 306 -2.71 -11.88 -15.55
N TYR A 307 -2.57 -10.62 -15.16
CA TYR A 307 -3.50 -9.97 -14.26
C TYR A 307 -4.85 -9.68 -14.93
N ASN A 308 -5.93 -10.24 -14.38
CA ASN A 308 -7.29 -10.06 -14.88
C ASN A 308 -8.24 -9.44 -13.83
N PRO A 309 -8.35 -8.10 -13.80
CA PRO A 309 -9.28 -7.39 -12.91
C PRO A 309 -10.76 -7.57 -13.29
N GLU A 310 -11.08 -8.03 -14.51
CA GLU A 310 -12.47 -8.19 -14.97
C GLU A 310 -13.21 -9.33 -14.26
N SER A 311 -12.46 -10.21 -13.58
CA SER A 311 -13.03 -11.27 -12.74
C SER A 311 -13.76 -10.74 -11.51
N LEU A 312 -13.60 -9.45 -11.18
CA LEU A 312 -14.15 -8.82 -9.98
C LEU A 312 -15.55 -8.22 -10.22
N PRO A 313 -16.43 -8.21 -9.19
CA PRO A 313 -17.75 -7.60 -9.33
C PRO A 313 -17.63 -6.08 -9.54
N PRO A 314 -18.47 -5.48 -10.41
CA PRO A 314 -18.46 -4.04 -10.67
C PRO A 314 -18.86 -3.24 -9.42
N CYS A 315 -18.58 -1.94 -9.44
CA CYS A 315 -18.96 -1.02 -8.38
C CYS A 315 -20.48 -1.02 -8.16
N SER A 316 -20.90 -1.18 -6.90
CA SER A 316 -22.33 -1.19 -6.53
C SER A 316 -23.02 0.16 -6.70
N ARG A 317 -22.28 1.26 -6.83
CA ARG A 317 -22.84 2.63 -6.96
C ARG A 317 -22.97 3.09 -8.41
N CYS A 318 -21.93 2.94 -9.22
CA CYS A 318 -21.93 3.41 -10.62
C CYS A 318 -21.89 2.31 -11.68
N GLY A 319 -21.61 1.05 -11.30
CA GLY A 319 -21.43 -0.05 -12.25
C GLY A 319 -20.08 -0.07 -12.98
N ALA A 320 -19.16 0.87 -12.70
CA ALA A 320 -17.81 0.86 -13.27
C ALA A 320 -16.99 -0.34 -12.77
N LYS A 321 -15.90 -0.63 -13.48
CA LYS A 321 -14.96 -1.68 -13.07
C LYS A 321 -14.27 -1.31 -11.76
N ARG A 322 -13.81 -2.34 -11.05
CA ARG A 322 -12.95 -2.18 -9.89
C ARG A 322 -11.51 -2.47 -10.28
N VAL A 323 -10.59 -1.68 -9.73
CA VAL A 323 -9.16 -1.80 -9.95
C VAL A 323 -8.47 -2.05 -8.62
N PHE A 324 -7.29 -2.67 -8.65
CA PHE A 324 -6.45 -2.79 -7.47
C PHE A 324 -6.11 -1.42 -6.88
N GLU A 325 -6.03 -1.32 -5.57
CA GLU A 325 -5.76 -0.07 -4.88
C GLU A 325 -4.71 -0.22 -3.78
N LEU A 326 -4.88 -1.19 -2.88
CA LEU A 326 -3.89 -1.45 -1.84
C LEU A 326 -3.85 -2.91 -1.41
N GLN A 327 -2.71 -3.29 -0.85
CA GLN A 327 -2.42 -4.60 -0.29
C GLN A 327 -1.85 -4.44 1.12
N LEU A 328 -2.55 -4.97 2.14
CA LEU A 328 -1.99 -5.12 3.48
C LEU A 328 -1.13 -6.37 3.55
N VAL A 329 0.05 -6.26 4.18
CA VAL A 329 1.00 -7.37 4.33
C VAL A 329 1.02 -7.91 5.77
N PRO A 330 1.44 -9.17 6.01
CA PRO A 330 1.33 -9.84 7.31
C PRO A 330 1.99 -9.10 8.46
N SER A 331 3.05 -8.33 8.19
CA SER A 331 3.76 -7.53 9.20
C SER A 331 2.83 -6.66 10.04
N LEU A 332 1.71 -6.20 9.47
CA LEU A 332 0.69 -5.41 10.17
C LEU A 332 0.06 -6.16 11.36
N ILE A 333 -0.08 -7.49 11.29
CA ILE A 333 -0.65 -8.32 12.36
C ILE A 333 0.16 -8.17 13.64
N SER A 334 1.50 -8.13 13.55
CA SER A 334 2.39 -7.98 14.70
C SER A 334 2.13 -6.67 15.47
N ILE A 335 1.65 -5.65 14.77
CA ILE A 335 1.32 -4.34 15.34
C ILE A 335 -0.08 -4.38 15.98
N LEU A 336 -1.02 -5.10 15.39
CA LEU A 336 -2.43 -5.21 15.79
C LEU A 336 -2.71 -6.41 16.71
N SER A 337 -1.92 -6.52 17.79
CA SER A 337 -2.05 -7.62 18.74
C SER A 337 -3.39 -7.56 19.52
N PRO A 338 -3.97 -8.71 19.90
CA PRO A 338 -5.21 -8.76 20.70
C PRO A 338 -5.16 -7.94 21.99
N ASP A 339 -4.00 -7.87 22.64
CA ASP A 339 -3.80 -7.10 23.88
C ASP A 339 -4.07 -5.60 23.72
N LYS A 340 -3.92 -5.07 22.50
CA LYS A 340 -4.16 -3.65 22.18
C LYS A 340 -5.62 -3.35 21.86
N LEU A 341 -6.46 -4.38 21.70
CA LEU A 341 -7.86 -4.22 21.34
C LEU A 341 -8.68 -3.82 22.58
N THR A 342 -9.39 -2.70 22.48
CA THR A 342 -10.16 -2.13 23.60
C THR A 342 -11.46 -1.51 23.10
N THR A 343 -12.50 -1.58 23.91
CA THR A 343 -13.80 -0.90 23.68
C THR A 343 -13.90 0.41 24.47
N THR A 344 -12.93 0.72 25.34
CA THR A 344 -12.99 1.89 26.23
C THR A 344 -12.31 3.13 25.64
N GLY A 345 -11.61 2.98 24.51
CA GLY A 345 -10.82 4.04 23.88
C GLY A 345 -9.53 4.42 24.61
N LYS A 346 -9.21 3.75 25.72
CA LYS A 346 -7.93 3.95 26.43
C LYS A 346 -6.97 2.84 26.09
N ALA A 347 -5.72 3.20 25.80
CA ALA A 347 -4.64 2.24 25.64
C ALA A 347 -4.57 1.33 26.89
N PRO A 348 -4.37 0.01 26.71
CA PRO A 348 -4.22 -0.90 27.83
C PRO A 348 -3.04 -0.42 28.68
N SER A 349 -3.28 -0.17 29.97
CA SER A 349 -2.16 0.06 30.89
C SER A 349 -1.36 -1.23 30.95
N LYS A 350 -0.05 -1.19 30.68
CA LYS A 350 0.88 -2.29 30.94
C LYS A 350 0.87 -2.60 32.45
N LYS A 351 -0.17 -3.29 32.93
CA LYS A 351 -0.04 -4.14 34.09
C LYS A 351 0.58 -5.40 33.55
N GLU A 352 1.88 -5.59 33.79
CA GLU A 352 2.43 -6.93 33.82
C GLU A 352 1.51 -7.75 34.72
N ARG A 353 0.64 -8.56 34.13
CA ARG A 353 -0.01 -9.64 34.87
C ARG A 353 1.13 -10.58 35.24
N LYS A 354 1.71 -10.37 36.42
CA LYS A 354 2.49 -11.39 37.12
C LYS A 354 1.52 -12.51 37.47
N GLN A 355 1.15 -13.31 36.46
CA GLN A 355 0.49 -14.58 36.70
C GLN A 355 1.49 -15.42 37.48
N SER A 356 1.07 -15.91 38.64
CA SER A 356 1.86 -16.87 39.40
C SER A 356 2.04 -18.13 38.54
N GLU A 357 3.15 -18.84 38.71
CA GLU A 357 3.38 -20.12 38.01
C GLU A 357 2.24 -21.12 38.25
N GLU A 358 1.57 -21.02 39.39
CA GLU A 358 0.42 -21.83 39.77
C GLU A 358 -0.82 -21.51 38.91
N GLU A 359 -1.07 -20.24 38.60
CA GLU A 359 -2.18 -19.82 37.73
C GLU A 359 -1.92 -20.23 36.28
N ARG A 360 -0.69 -20.06 35.77
CA ARG A 360 -0.29 -20.56 34.44
C ARG A 360 -0.41 -22.07 34.32
N LYS A 361 0.02 -22.81 35.35
CA LYS A 361 -0.07 -24.28 35.37
C LYS A 361 -1.53 -24.75 35.40
N LYS A 362 -2.41 -24.01 36.08
CA LYS A 362 -3.84 -24.32 36.14
C LYS A 362 -4.56 -24.01 34.82
N ASP A 363 -4.18 -22.93 34.14
CA ASP A 363 -4.71 -22.61 32.81
C ASP A 363 -4.21 -23.60 31.75
N LEU A 364 -2.92 -23.97 31.77
CA LEU A 364 -2.36 -25.04 30.93
C LEU A 364 -3.05 -26.39 31.19
N ALA A 365 -3.33 -26.73 32.46
CA ALA A 365 -4.05 -27.96 32.80
C ALA A 365 -5.52 -27.92 32.36
N ARG A 366 -6.17 -26.76 32.38
CA ARG A 366 -7.54 -26.59 31.89
C ARG A 366 -7.61 -26.73 30.36
N ILE A 367 -6.65 -26.15 29.65
CA ILE A 367 -6.52 -26.28 28.18
C ILE A 367 -6.25 -27.75 27.81
N ALA A 368 -5.32 -28.41 28.52
CA ALA A 368 -5.01 -29.82 28.30
C ALA A 368 -6.17 -30.77 28.63
N ALA A 369 -7.06 -30.39 29.56
CA ALA A 369 -8.23 -31.19 29.94
C ALA A 369 -9.44 -31.02 29.00
N GLY A 370 -9.35 -30.19 27.96
CA GLY A 370 -10.44 -29.99 26.99
C GLY A 370 -11.72 -29.36 27.56
N LEU A 371 -11.67 -28.88 28.81
CA LEU A 371 -12.79 -28.22 29.47
C LEU A 371 -12.84 -26.77 29.01
N LYS A 372 -13.55 -26.53 27.89
CA LYS A 372 -13.98 -25.19 27.48
C LYS A 372 -14.75 -24.56 28.64
N GLY A 373 -14.19 -23.51 29.22
CA GLY A 373 -14.85 -22.77 30.28
C GLY A 373 -16.17 -22.19 29.76
N GLN A 374 -17.23 -22.31 30.56
CA GLN A 374 -18.43 -21.49 30.40
C GLN A 374 -18.05 -20.03 30.72
N GLY A 375 -17.61 -19.31 29.70
CA GLY A 375 -17.59 -17.86 29.66
C GLY A 375 -18.14 -17.45 28.31
N ASP A 376 -19.25 -16.70 28.29
CA ASP A 376 -19.84 -16.10 27.10
C ASP A 376 -18.95 -14.96 26.53
N GLU A 377 -17.69 -15.26 26.23
CA GLU A 377 -16.79 -14.37 25.49
C GLU A 377 -16.26 -15.13 24.28
N GLN A 378 -16.70 -14.72 23.09
CA GLN A 378 -16.10 -15.17 21.84
C GLN A 378 -14.60 -14.85 21.87
N GLU A 379 -13.76 -15.87 22.06
CA GLU A 379 -12.30 -15.73 22.19
C GLU A 379 -11.74 -14.85 21.06
N ILE A 380 -11.28 -13.66 21.44
CA ILE A 380 -10.50 -12.77 20.59
C ILE A 380 -9.13 -13.46 20.45
N GLY A 381 -8.77 -13.81 19.22
CA GLY A 381 -7.53 -14.53 18.92
C GLY A 381 -6.62 -13.70 18.01
N ASP A 382 -5.41 -14.19 17.81
CA ASP A 382 -4.50 -13.62 16.81
C ASP A 382 -5.11 -13.76 15.41
N MET A 383 -4.89 -12.74 14.58
CA MET A 383 -5.34 -12.73 13.18
C MET A 383 -4.27 -13.37 12.30
N ASN A 384 -4.63 -14.36 11.48
CA ASN A 384 -3.65 -15.10 10.67
C ASN A 384 -3.98 -15.02 9.17
N TRP A 385 -3.81 -13.85 8.58
CA TRP A 385 -3.98 -13.61 7.13
C TRP A 385 -2.62 -13.36 6.46
N GLY A 386 -2.49 -13.79 5.21
CA GLY A 386 -1.29 -13.64 4.38
C GLY A 386 -1.28 -12.35 3.56
N SER A 387 -2.40 -11.95 3.00
CA SER A 387 -2.56 -10.64 2.34
C SER A 387 -4.01 -10.22 2.31
N ILE A 388 -4.28 -8.93 2.49
CA ILE A 388 -5.61 -8.34 2.27
C ILE A 388 -5.51 -7.39 1.10
N LEU A 389 -6.21 -7.71 0.01
CA LEU A 389 -6.27 -6.89 -1.20
C LEU A 389 -7.59 -6.11 -1.20
N VAL A 390 -7.50 -4.81 -1.43
CA VAL A 390 -8.67 -3.93 -1.60
C VAL A 390 -8.72 -3.45 -3.04
N PHE A 391 -9.91 -3.57 -3.63
CA PHE A 391 -10.19 -3.16 -4.99
C PHE A 391 -11.24 -2.04 -5.00
N GLY A 392 -10.81 -0.85 -5.38
CA GLY A 392 -11.62 0.35 -5.42
C GLY A 392 -12.30 0.58 -6.77
N CYS A 393 -13.34 1.41 -6.78
CA CYS A 393 -13.96 1.89 -8.01
C CYS A 393 -12.98 2.73 -8.84
N GLU A 394 -12.82 2.39 -10.11
CA GLU A 394 -12.00 3.14 -11.07
C GLU A 394 -12.57 4.55 -11.30
N ALA A 395 -13.90 4.68 -11.39
CA ALA A 395 -14.58 5.97 -11.57
C ALA A 395 -14.65 6.84 -10.30
N ASP A 396 -13.98 6.44 -9.20
CA ASP A 396 -13.87 7.18 -7.95
C ASP A 396 -15.16 7.89 -7.47
N CYS A 397 -16.20 7.09 -7.21
CA CYS A 397 -17.51 7.65 -6.83
C CYS A 397 -17.44 8.42 -5.51
N VAL A 398 -17.87 9.70 -5.54
CA VAL A 398 -17.99 10.60 -4.39
C VAL A 398 -18.97 10.06 -3.35
N GLY A 399 -18.62 10.13 -2.08
CA GLY A 399 -19.39 9.61 -0.95
C GLY A 399 -18.69 8.43 -0.27
N VAL A 400 -19.42 7.73 0.60
CA VAL A 400 -18.92 6.51 1.27
C VAL A 400 -19.53 5.27 0.66
N GLY A 401 -18.68 4.30 0.33
CA GLY A 401 -19.10 3.02 -0.24
C GLY A 401 -18.26 1.86 0.28
N GLU A 402 -18.86 0.67 0.27
CA GLU A 402 -18.13 -0.57 0.53
C GLU A 402 -17.41 -1.04 -0.74
N GLU A 403 -16.12 -1.33 -0.58
CA GLU A 403 -15.26 -1.82 -1.65
C GLU A 403 -15.08 -3.33 -1.61
N PHE A 404 -14.64 -3.88 -2.73
CA PHE A 404 -14.40 -5.32 -2.80
C PHE A 404 -13.08 -5.65 -2.09
N VAL A 405 -13.14 -6.62 -1.19
CA VAL A 405 -11.96 -7.12 -0.47
C VAL A 405 -11.76 -8.57 -0.80
N ALA A 406 -10.52 -8.93 -1.08
CA ALA A 406 -10.08 -10.31 -1.15
C ALA A 406 -9.02 -10.57 -0.09
N VAL A 407 -9.09 -11.73 0.56
CA VAL A 407 -8.17 -12.09 1.64
C VAL A 407 -7.52 -13.41 1.30
N GLU A 408 -6.19 -13.42 1.24
CA GLU A 408 -5.39 -14.63 1.21
C GLU A 408 -5.07 -15.00 2.65
N TRP A 409 -5.58 -16.14 3.10
CA TRP A 409 -5.35 -16.63 4.45
C TRP A 409 -4.08 -17.47 4.48
N GLU A 410 -3.33 -17.40 5.57
CA GLU A 410 -2.19 -18.30 5.75
C GLU A 410 -2.68 -19.74 5.72
N SER A 411 -2.18 -20.52 4.76
CA SER A 411 -2.37 -21.95 4.80
C SER A 411 -1.42 -22.47 5.87
N PHE A 412 -1.89 -22.60 7.12
CA PHE A 412 -1.24 -23.54 8.00
C PHE A 412 -1.29 -24.86 7.26
N LEU A 413 -0.13 -25.46 7.02
CA LEU A 413 -0.07 -26.90 6.87
C LEU A 413 -0.80 -27.49 8.06
N SER A 414 -2.08 -27.82 7.87
CA SER A 414 -2.62 -28.94 8.59
C SER A 414 -1.74 -30.10 8.14
N GLU A 415 -0.78 -30.49 8.97
CA GLU A 415 -0.35 -31.88 9.04
C GLU A 415 -1.61 -32.70 9.31
N THR A 416 -2.38 -32.98 8.26
CA THR A 416 -3.28 -34.12 8.24
C THR A 416 -2.36 -35.31 8.24
N SER A 417 -2.07 -35.76 9.46
CA SER A 417 -1.67 -37.13 9.73
C SER A 417 -2.83 -38.02 9.28
N GLU A 418 -2.66 -38.62 8.11
CA GLU A 418 -3.30 -39.89 7.75
C GLU A 418 -2.23 -40.92 7.44
#